data_AF-A0A235AD66-F1
#
_entry.id   AF-A0A235AD66-F1
#
_cell.length_a   1.000
_cell.length_b   1.000
_cell.length_c   1.000
_cell.angle_alpha   90.00
_cell.angle_beta   90.00
_cell.angle_gamma   90.00
#
_symmetry.space_group_name_H-M   'P 1'
#
loop_
_entity.id
_entity.type
_entity.pdbx_description
1 polymer ?
#
loop_
_entity_poly.entity_id
_entity_poly.type
_entity_poly.pdbx_seq_one_letter_code
_entity_poly.pdbx_strand_id
1 'polypeptide(L)'
;MTLTRGPRSDAADAITVLLLGTGAAITVVLTVVARFLEVFREAGVAWRIDIDDEPFSASVGSGTGHVDGIVQNALIIAPEVDAGTAAALAGSIVVWGITCLAVIAAVMYVARSFLRGRFFVPATARAFDVIGWALVGGGFVVIILENIGRNGILTTLGVDDVEPLHFLDFWGWAPVWAVGVTVGLIAIAFRRGVRLQRDTDGLV
;
A
#
# COMPACT_ATOMS: atom_id res chain seq x y z
N MET A 1 -19.95 40.05 -5.64
CA MET A 1 -20.10 39.75 -4.19
C MET A 1 -19.01 38.74 -3.84
N THR A 2 -17.83 39.26 -3.47
CA THR A 2 -16.61 38.49 -3.22
C THR A 2 -16.56 38.13 -1.74
N LEU A 3 -16.81 36.86 -1.41
CA LEU A 3 -16.59 36.35 -0.06
C LEU A 3 -15.09 36.19 0.16
N THR A 4 -14.47 37.20 0.76
CA THR A 4 -13.10 37.12 1.29
C THR A 4 -13.13 36.20 2.52
N ARG A 5 -12.90 34.89 2.33
CA ARG A 5 -12.61 34.00 3.47
C ARG A 5 -11.35 34.51 4.16
N GLY A 6 -11.45 34.82 5.45
CA GLY A 6 -10.36 35.40 6.23
C GLY A 6 -9.24 34.39 6.58
N PRO A 7 -8.06 34.88 7.03
CA PRO A 7 -6.84 34.09 7.29
C PRO A 7 -7.00 32.91 8.27
N ARG A 8 -8.06 32.91 9.09
CA ARG A 8 -8.36 31.85 10.06
C ARG A 8 -8.90 30.58 9.41
N SER A 9 -9.54 30.68 8.23
CA SER A 9 -10.09 29.52 7.51
C SER A 9 -8.97 28.63 6.96
N ASP A 10 -7.96 29.24 6.34
CA ASP A 10 -6.86 28.51 5.71
C ASP A 10 -5.99 27.77 6.73
N ALA A 11 -5.82 28.34 7.93
CA ALA A 11 -5.10 27.70 9.03
C ALA A 11 -5.85 26.48 9.59
N ALA A 12 -7.18 26.58 9.74
CA ALA A 12 -8.02 25.47 10.18
C ALA A 12 -8.03 24.31 9.16
N ASP A 13 -8.09 24.62 7.87
CA ASP A 13 -8.02 23.61 6.80
C ASP A 13 -6.65 22.92 6.79
N ALA A 14 -5.56 23.67 7.01
CA ALA A 14 -4.21 23.11 7.12
C ALA A 14 -4.00 22.20 8.32
N ILE A 15 -4.55 22.55 9.48
CA ILE A 15 -4.50 21.72 10.68
C ILE A 15 -5.31 20.44 10.44
N THR A 16 -6.49 20.55 9.83
CA THR A 16 -7.35 19.38 9.55
C THR A 16 -6.64 18.36 8.66
N VAL A 17 -6.02 18.80 7.56
CA VAL A 17 -5.28 17.89 6.69
C VAL A 17 -4.09 17.24 7.40
N LEU A 18 -3.38 18.01 8.24
CA LEU A 18 -2.24 17.48 8.99
C LEU A 18 -2.67 16.45 10.04
N LEU A 19 -3.78 16.69 10.74
CA LEU A 19 -4.35 15.74 11.69
C LEU A 19 -4.82 14.45 11.00
N LEU A 20 -5.54 14.57 9.89
CA LEU A 20 -5.99 13.41 9.11
C LEU A 20 -4.82 12.61 8.55
N GLY A 21 -3.80 13.28 8.00
CA GLY A 21 -2.61 12.62 7.47
C GLY A 21 -1.78 11.95 8.58
N THR A 22 -1.65 12.60 9.74
CA THR A 22 -0.98 12.00 10.91
C THR A 22 -1.74 10.77 11.41
N GLY A 23 -3.07 10.85 11.53
CA GLY A 23 -3.91 9.71 11.89
C GLY A 23 -3.76 8.55 10.91
N ALA A 24 -3.78 8.83 9.61
CA ALA A 24 -3.56 7.82 8.57
C ALA A 24 -2.17 7.18 8.68
N ALA A 25 -1.11 7.96 8.93
CA ALA A 25 0.24 7.45 9.11
C ALA A 25 0.36 6.53 10.34
N ILE A 26 -0.26 6.93 11.46
CA ILE A 26 -0.32 6.09 12.67
C ILE A 26 -1.05 4.78 12.38
N THR A 27 -2.20 4.83 11.72
CA THR A 27 -2.94 3.61 11.33
C THR A 27 -2.08 2.69 10.47
N VAL A 28 -1.35 3.22 9.48
CA VAL A 28 -0.43 2.42 8.66
C VAL A 28 0.63 1.74 9.52
N VAL A 29 1.29 2.48 10.42
CA VAL A 29 2.31 1.91 11.31
C VAL A 29 1.72 0.80 12.18
N LEU A 30 0.55 1.01 12.78
CA LEU A 30 -0.12 0.01 13.59
C LEU A 30 -0.48 -1.23 12.77
N THR A 31 -0.98 -1.06 11.55
CA THR A 31 -1.30 -2.18 10.65
C THR A 31 -0.05 -2.95 10.24
N VAL A 32 1.06 -2.27 9.96
CA VAL A 32 2.36 -2.91 9.64
C VAL A 32 2.83 -3.76 10.82
N VAL A 33 2.81 -3.19 12.04
CA VAL A 33 3.23 -3.90 13.25
C VAL A 33 2.31 -5.08 13.54
N ALA A 34 0.99 -4.89 13.47
CA ALA A 34 0.02 -5.96 13.66
C ALA A 34 0.23 -7.09 12.66
N ARG A 35 0.39 -6.76 11.36
CA ARG A 35 0.65 -7.74 10.32
C ARG A 35 1.97 -8.47 10.54
N PHE A 36 3.01 -7.77 10.98
CA PHE A 36 4.29 -8.39 11.32
C PHE A 36 4.15 -9.40 12.46
N LEU A 37 3.45 -9.05 13.54
CA LEU A 37 3.19 -9.94 14.67
C LEU A 37 2.24 -11.10 14.32
N GLU A 38 1.33 -10.89 13.37
CA GLU A 38 0.46 -11.95 12.88
C GLU A 38 1.21 -13.00 12.06
N VAL A 39 2.17 -12.56 11.24
CA VAL A 39 3.00 -13.41 10.37
C VAL A 39 4.14 -14.06 11.15
N PHE A 40 4.86 -13.31 11.98
CA PHE A 40 5.99 -13.83 12.75
C PHE A 40 5.56 -14.14 14.18
N ARG A 41 5.26 -15.42 14.45
CA ARG A 41 4.83 -15.92 15.75
C ARG A 41 5.93 -16.73 16.42
N GLU A 42 5.81 -16.93 17.73
CA GLU A 42 6.74 -17.79 18.49
C GLU A 42 6.80 -19.22 17.95
N ALA A 43 5.69 -19.72 17.40
CA ALA A 43 5.59 -21.07 16.82
C ALA A 43 6.12 -21.17 15.39
N GLY A 44 6.50 -20.06 14.75
CA GLY A 44 6.95 -20.02 13.35
C GLY A 44 6.27 -18.94 12.51
N VAL A 45 6.49 -19.01 11.20
CA VAL A 45 5.86 -18.09 10.24
C VAL A 45 4.45 -18.58 9.91
N ALA A 46 3.46 -17.75 10.23
CA ALA A 46 2.07 -17.99 9.92
C ALA A 46 1.70 -17.34 8.58
N TRP A 47 1.31 -18.14 7.60
CA TRP A 47 0.95 -17.66 6.27
C TRP A 47 -0.30 -18.34 5.75
N ARG A 48 -1.11 -17.61 5.00
CA ARG A 48 -2.30 -18.15 4.35
C ARG A 48 -1.91 -18.67 2.98
N ILE A 49 -2.25 -19.91 2.70
CA ILE A 49 -2.14 -20.49 1.37
C ILE A 49 -3.54 -20.81 0.84
N ASP A 50 -3.68 -20.68 -0.47
CA ASP A 50 -4.85 -21.19 -1.16
C ASP A 50 -4.75 -22.72 -1.23
N ILE A 51 -5.85 -23.40 -0.97
CA ILE A 51 -5.97 -24.85 -1.08
C ILE A 51 -7.07 -25.17 -2.09
N ASP A 52 -7.02 -26.37 -2.65
CA ASP A 52 -8.12 -26.88 -3.48
C ASP A 52 -9.42 -26.90 -2.70
N ASP A 53 -10.55 -26.78 -3.43
CA ASP A 53 -11.90 -26.78 -2.86
C ASP A 53 -12.16 -28.07 -2.06
N GLU A 54 -11.95 -27.99 -0.75
CA GLU A 54 -12.17 -29.10 0.17
C GLU A 54 -13.51 -28.92 0.91
N PRO A 55 -14.43 -29.90 0.84
CA PRO A 55 -15.68 -29.82 1.56
C PRO A 55 -15.44 -29.88 3.07
N PHE A 56 -16.07 -28.96 3.79
CA PHE A 56 -15.96 -28.85 5.23
C PHE A 56 -17.32 -28.77 5.88
N SER A 57 -17.47 -29.46 7.01
CA SER A 57 -18.63 -29.36 7.88
C SER A 57 -18.15 -28.98 9.27
N ALA A 58 -18.64 -27.84 9.78
CA ALA A 58 -18.40 -27.41 11.15
C ALA A 58 -19.68 -27.17 11.91
N SER A 59 -19.65 -27.50 13.20
CA SER A 59 -20.63 -27.01 14.13
C SER A 59 -20.39 -25.52 14.42
N VAL A 60 -21.42 -24.69 14.27
CA VAL A 60 -21.41 -23.27 14.62
C VAL A 60 -22.11 -23.07 15.97
N GLY A 61 -21.47 -22.33 16.87
CA GLY A 61 -21.98 -22.09 18.23
C GLY A 61 -21.82 -23.30 19.16
N SER A 62 -22.80 -23.55 20.03
CA SER A 62 -22.78 -24.64 21.03
C SER A 62 -23.11 -26.02 20.46
N GLY A 63 -22.81 -26.29 19.19
CA GLY A 63 -23.01 -27.61 18.57
C GLY A 63 -24.38 -27.86 17.93
N THR A 64 -25.30 -26.90 17.93
CA THR A 64 -26.69 -27.11 17.46
C THR A 64 -26.93 -26.72 16.00
N GLY A 65 -26.04 -25.94 15.39
CA GLY A 65 -26.07 -25.62 13.95
C GLY A 65 -24.88 -26.25 13.25
N HIS A 66 -25.09 -26.91 12.12
CA HIS A 66 -24.02 -27.35 11.22
C HIS A 66 -23.98 -26.41 10.02
N VAL A 67 -22.78 -25.99 9.65
CA VAL A 67 -22.51 -25.23 8.43
C VAL A 67 -21.64 -26.10 7.56
N ASP A 68 -22.22 -26.47 6.42
CA ASP A 68 -21.49 -27.08 5.32
C ASP A 68 -20.97 -25.96 4.42
N GLY A 69 -19.72 -26.10 3.98
CA GLY A 69 -19.05 -25.11 3.15
C GLY A 69 -17.86 -25.69 2.42
N ILE A 70 -17.17 -24.81 1.70
CA ILE A 70 -15.95 -25.13 0.97
C ILE A 70 -14.83 -24.30 1.58
N VAL A 71 -13.69 -24.94 1.89
CA VAL A 71 -12.51 -24.26 2.38
C VAL A 71 -11.56 -24.04 1.21
N GLN A 72 -11.22 -22.78 0.97
CA GLN A 72 -10.32 -22.37 -0.11
C GLN A 72 -8.99 -21.83 0.41
N ASN A 73 -8.90 -21.59 1.72
CA ASN A 73 -7.77 -20.90 2.35
C ASN A 73 -7.42 -21.58 3.67
N ALA A 74 -6.15 -21.94 3.86
CA ALA A 74 -5.64 -22.50 5.09
C ALA A 74 -4.53 -21.61 5.67
N LEU A 75 -4.61 -21.35 6.98
CA LEU A 75 -3.51 -20.72 7.72
C LEU A 75 -2.55 -21.82 8.16
N ILE A 76 -1.33 -21.81 7.63
CA ILE A 76 -0.28 -22.75 8.00
C ILE A 76 0.74 -22.04 8.88
N ILE A 77 1.26 -22.77 9.86
CA ILE A 77 2.39 -22.34 10.69
C ILE A 77 3.58 -23.17 10.28
N ALA A 78 4.55 -22.55 9.62
CA ALA A 78 5.82 -23.15 9.23
C ALA A 78 6.89 -22.85 10.30
N PRO A 79 7.30 -23.85 11.12
CA PRO A 79 8.25 -23.63 12.22
C PRO A 79 9.67 -23.32 11.74
N GLU A 80 10.07 -23.93 10.62
CA GLU A 80 11.43 -23.90 10.09
C GLU A 80 11.44 -23.28 8.69
N VAL A 81 11.42 -21.95 8.64
CA VAL A 81 11.52 -21.19 7.39
C VAL A 81 12.95 -20.68 7.23
N ASP A 82 13.50 -20.82 6.02
CA ASP A 82 14.83 -20.31 5.73
C ASP A 82 14.89 -18.78 5.86
N ALA A 83 16.09 -18.26 6.13
CA ALA A 83 16.28 -16.84 6.37
C ALA A 83 15.93 -15.96 5.16
N GLY A 84 16.08 -16.47 3.93
CA GLY A 84 15.73 -15.75 2.70
C GLY A 84 14.23 -15.57 2.57
N THR A 85 13.46 -16.63 2.81
CA THR A 85 12.00 -16.59 2.83
C THR A 85 11.47 -15.70 3.94
N ALA A 86 12.01 -15.80 5.15
CA ALA A 86 11.66 -14.91 6.25
C ALA A 86 11.98 -13.44 5.92
N ALA A 87 13.15 -13.17 5.31
CA ALA A 87 13.53 -11.82 4.90
C ALA A 87 12.65 -11.27 3.78
N ALA A 88 12.23 -12.10 2.82
CA ALA A 88 11.31 -11.70 1.76
C ALA A 88 9.95 -11.28 2.31
N LEU A 89 9.39 -12.07 3.24
CA LEU A 89 8.12 -11.75 3.90
C LEU A 89 8.21 -10.52 4.81
N ALA A 90 9.27 -10.39 5.60
CA ALA A 90 9.51 -9.18 6.39
C ALA A 90 9.67 -7.96 5.47
N GLY A 91 10.41 -8.14 4.37
CA GLY A 91 10.64 -7.13 3.34
C GLY A 91 9.35 -6.67 2.69
N SER A 92 8.43 -7.57 2.33
CA SER A 92 7.15 -7.19 1.71
C SER A 92 6.31 -6.32 2.65
N ILE A 93 6.23 -6.68 3.93
CA ILE A 93 5.51 -5.92 4.96
C ILE A 93 6.12 -4.53 5.14
N VAL A 94 7.46 -4.44 5.22
CA VAL A 94 8.16 -3.17 5.39
C VAL A 94 8.03 -2.29 4.15
N VAL A 95 8.20 -2.83 2.94
CA VAL A 95 8.05 -2.09 1.68
C VAL A 95 6.63 -1.56 1.53
N TRP A 96 5.62 -2.36 1.86
CA TRP A 96 4.23 -1.90 1.87
C TRP A 96 4.03 -0.72 2.82
N GLY A 97 4.54 -0.84 4.06
CA GLY A 97 4.49 0.24 5.05
C GLY A 97 5.17 1.53 4.57
N ILE A 98 6.39 1.43 4.04
CA ILE A 98 7.14 2.56 3.49
C ILE A 98 6.39 3.19 2.32
N THR A 99 5.81 2.37 1.44
CA THR A 99 5.02 2.84 0.29
C THR A 99 3.83 3.68 0.75
N CYS A 100 3.04 3.17 1.69
CA CYS A 100 1.91 3.90 2.25
C CYS A 100 2.35 5.21 2.93
N LEU A 101 3.42 5.18 3.73
CA LEU A 101 3.93 6.37 4.40
C LEU A 101 4.47 7.42 3.42
N ALA A 102 5.14 7.00 2.33
CA ALA A 102 5.62 7.88 1.29
C ALA A 102 4.46 8.59 0.57
N VAL A 103 3.38 7.86 0.24
CA VAL A 103 2.17 8.43 -0.36
C VAL A 103 1.51 9.44 0.60
N ILE A 104 1.33 9.07 1.87
CA ILE A 104 0.72 9.97 2.88
C ILE A 104 1.56 11.24 3.05
N ALA A 105 2.88 11.11 3.17
CA ALA A 105 3.79 12.25 3.28
C ALA A 105 3.72 13.18 2.06
N ALA A 106 3.69 12.61 0.86
CA ALA A 106 3.57 13.39 -0.38
C ALA A 106 2.21 14.09 -0.50
N VAL A 107 1.11 13.43 -0.14
CA VAL A 107 -0.24 14.04 -0.13
C VAL A 107 -0.31 15.18 0.89
N MET A 108 0.18 14.98 2.11
CA MET A 108 0.24 16.04 3.13
C MET A 108 1.08 17.23 2.65
N TYR A 109 2.18 16.97 1.96
CA TYR A 109 3.02 18.02 1.38
C TYR A 109 2.25 18.83 0.32
N VAL A 110 1.59 18.16 -0.63
CA VAL A 110 0.79 18.81 -1.68
C VAL A 110 -0.31 19.67 -1.07
N ALA A 111 -1.08 19.11 -0.13
CA ALA A 111 -2.15 19.83 0.53
C ALA A 111 -1.64 21.07 1.28
N ARG A 112 -0.54 20.93 2.04
CA ARG A 112 0.10 22.06 2.72
C ARG A 112 0.59 23.14 1.75
N SER A 113 1.05 22.75 0.56
CA SER A 113 1.46 23.70 -0.48
C SER A 113 0.27 24.47 -1.04
N PHE A 114 -0.84 23.79 -1.30
CA PHE A 114 -2.07 24.40 -1.83
C PHE A 114 -2.70 25.36 -0.83
N LEU A 115 -2.73 24.99 0.45
CA LEU A 115 -3.19 25.84 1.55
C LEU A 115 -2.34 27.10 1.75
N ARG A 116 -1.10 27.09 1.26
CA ARG A 116 -0.20 28.26 1.26
C ARG A 116 -0.27 29.07 -0.04
N GLY A 117 -1.21 28.76 -0.93
CA GLY A 117 -1.35 29.38 -2.25
C GLY A 117 -0.25 29.01 -3.25
N ARG A 118 0.60 28.01 -2.94
CA ARG A 118 1.74 27.60 -3.77
C ARG A 118 1.36 26.38 -4.62
N PHE A 119 0.58 26.61 -5.67
CA PHE A 119 0.07 25.54 -6.54
C PHE A 119 1.15 25.01 -7.52
N PHE A 120 1.86 25.91 -8.19
CA PHE A 120 2.81 25.59 -9.28
C PHE A 120 4.26 25.72 -8.84
N VAL A 121 4.68 24.93 -7.84
CA VAL A 121 6.10 24.83 -7.47
C VAL A 121 6.68 23.50 -7.95
N PRO A 122 7.95 23.43 -8.38
CA PRO A 122 8.58 22.17 -8.80
C PRO A 122 8.52 21.05 -7.74
N ALA A 123 8.34 21.42 -6.48
CA ALA A 123 8.20 20.46 -5.39
C ALA A 123 6.84 19.76 -5.35
N THR A 124 5.73 20.41 -5.72
CA THR A 124 4.41 19.74 -5.80
C THR A 124 4.38 18.74 -6.96
N ALA A 125 4.99 19.07 -8.09
CA ALA A 125 5.16 18.14 -9.20
C ALA A 125 5.97 16.89 -8.79
N ARG A 126 7.08 17.06 -8.06
CA ARG A 126 7.86 15.94 -7.52
C ARG A 126 7.07 15.09 -6.53
N ALA A 127 6.21 15.70 -5.71
CA ALA A 127 5.37 14.95 -4.78
C ALA A 127 4.37 14.04 -5.53
N PHE A 128 3.79 14.50 -6.64
CA PHE A 128 2.96 13.64 -7.50
C PHE A 128 3.76 12.51 -8.15
N ASP A 129 5.00 12.75 -8.60
CA ASP A 129 5.86 11.66 -9.09
C ASP A 129 6.13 10.62 -8.00
N VAL A 130 6.42 11.06 -6.76
CA VAL A 130 6.64 10.16 -5.63
C VAL A 130 5.40 9.29 -5.38
N ILE A 131 4.19 9.88 -5.41
CA ILE A 131 2.96 9.10 -5.27
C ILE A 131 2.82 8.07 -6.39
N GLY A 132 3.01 8.49 -7.65
CA GLY A 132 2.90 7.58 -8.80
C GLY A 132 3.89 6.43 -8.72
N TRP A 133 5.17 6.71 -8.46
CA TRP A 133 6.22 5.70 -8.34
C TRP A 133 6.05 4.81 -7.10
N ALA A 134 5.60 5.36 -5.97
CA ALA A 134 5.34 4.58 -4.78
C ALA A 134 4.19 3.58 -5.03
N LEU A 135 3.08 4.02 -5.63
CA LEU A 135 1.94 3.15 -5.90
C LEU A 135 2.27 2.05 -6.91
N VAL A 136 2.98 2.38 -7.99
CA VAL A 136 3.34 1.40 -9.03
C VAL A 136 4.49 0.51 -8.56
N GLY A 137 5.63 1.11 -8.23
CA GLY A 137 6.84 0.39 -7.85
C GLY A 137 6.70 -0.34 -6.51
N GLY A 138 6.09 0.30 -5.52
CA GLY A 138 5.86 -0.31 -4.20
C GLY A 138 4.98 -1.55 -4.31
N GLY A 139 3.85 -1.47 -5.03
CA GLY A 139 2.98 -2.63 -5.26
C GLY A 139 3.71 -3.76 -5.99
N PHE A 140 4.49 -3.45 -7.02
CA PHE A 140 5.25 -4.45 -7.77
C PHE A 140 6.29 -5.18 -6.90
N VAL A 141 7.04 -4.44 -6.08
CA VAL A 141 8.04 -5.02 -5.17
C VAL A 141 7.37 -5.89 -4.11
N VAL A 142 6.22 -5.45 -3.57
CA VAL A 142 5.46 -6.25 -2.59
C VAL A 142 5.03 -7.59 -3.18
N ILE A 143 4.45 -7.60 -4.39
CA ILE A 143 4.01 -8.83 -5.07
C ILE A 143 5.18 -9.81 -5.25
N ILE A 144 6.32 -9.33 -5.71
CA ILE A 144 7.49 -10.19 -5.92
C ILE A 144 7.98 -10.79 -4.60
N LEU A 145 8.10 -9.97 -3.56
CA LEU A 145 8.57 -10.41 -2.25
C LEU A 145 7.59 -11.38 -1.59
N GLU A 146 6.28 -11.13 -1.69
CA GLU A 146 5.24 -12.05 -1.21
C GLU A 146 5.27 -13.37 -1.97
N ASN A 147 5.49 -13.36 -3.28
CA ASN A 147 5.62 -14.60 -4.06
C ASN A 147 6.87 -15.40 -3.67
N ILE A 148 8.02 -14.74 -3.53
CA ILE A 148 9.25 -15.40 -3.05
C ILE A 148 9.01 -16.02 -1.67
N GLY A 149 8.37 -15.28 -0.77
CA GLY A 149 8.04 -15.74 0.57
C GLY A 149 7.05 -16.92 0.59
N ARG A 150 5.98 -16.85 -0.21
CA ARG A 150 4.99 -17.92 -0.36
C ARG A 150 5.64 -19.19 -0.89
N ASN A 151 6.45 -19.07 -1.94
CA ASN A 151 7.08 -20.20 -2.59
C ASN A 151 8.09 -20.88 -1.65
N GLY A 152 8.85 -20.09 -0.88
CA GLY A 152 9.73 -20.61 0.17
C GLY A 152 8.98 -21.40 1.24
N ILE A 153 7.82 -20.90 1.70
CA ILE A 153 6.97 -21.64 2.66
C ILE A 153 6.49 -22.96 2.06
N LEU A 154 6.00 -22.96 0.81
CA LEU A 154 5.53 -24.19 0.14
C LEU A 154 6.65 -25.23 0.02
N THR A 155 7.86 -24.80 -0.33
CA THR A 155 9.04 -25.70 -0.38
C THR A 155 9.35 -26.31 0.99
N THR A 156 9.21 -25.56 2.10
CA THR A 156 9.42 -26.12 3.46
C THR A 156 8.39 -27.17 3.84
N LEU A 157 7.20 -27.12 3.23
CA LEU A 157 6.12 -28.10 3.44
C LEU A 157 6.27 -29.34 2.54
N GLY A 158 7.32 -29.41 1.72
CA GLY A 158 7.55 -30.51 0.78
C GLY A 158 6.67 -30.44 -0.47
N VAL A 159 6.10 -29.27 -0.78
CA VAL A 159 5.42 -29.01 -2.04
C VAL A 159 6.47 -28.59 -3.06
N ASP A 160 6.83 -29.51 -3.96
CA ASP A 160 7.87 -29.29 -4.98
C ASP A 160 7.40 -28.40 -6.14
N ASP A 161 6.08 -28.30 -6.34
CA ASP A 161 5.48 -27.44 -7.36
C ASP A 161 5.43 -25.99 -6.87
N VAL A 162 6.48 -25.25 -7.21
CA VAL A 162 6.56 -23.81 -6.99
C VAL A 162 5.60 -23.11 -7.95
N GLU A 163 4.52 -22.53 -7.43
CA GLU A 163 3.56 -21.79 -8.25
C GLU A 163 4.25 -20.51 -8.81
N PRO A 164 4.32 -20.35 -10.15
CA PRO A 164 4.87 -19.15 -10.76
C PRO A 164 3.93 -17.96 -10.54
N LEU A 165 4.49 -16.75 -10.59
CA LEU A 165 3.71 -15.50 -10.59
C LEU A 165 2.76 -15.49 -11.80
N HIS A 166 1.46 -15.61 -11.54
CA HIS A 166 0.45 -15.59 -12.59
C HIS A 166 0.03 -14.17 -12.91
N PHE A 167 -0.31 -13.91 -14.18
CA PHE A 167 -0.79 -12.59 -14.61
C PHE A 167 -2.04 -12.13 -13.82
N LEU A 168 -2.86 -13.06 -13.35
CA LEU A 168 -4.04 -12.76 -12.55
C LEU A 168 -3.70 -12.17 -11.18
N ASP A 169 -2.55 -12.52 -10.58
CA ASP A 169 -2.08 -11.94 -9.31
C ASP A 169 -1.85 -10.42 -9.44
N PHE A 170 -1.42 -9.99 -10.63
CA PHE A 170 -1.23 -8.58 -10.96
C PHE A 170 -2.57 -7.85 -11.13
N TRP A 171 -3.64 -8.55 -11.53
CA TRP A 171 -4.94 -7.94 -11.78
C TRP A 171 -5.60 -7.39 -10.51
N GLY A 172 -5.36 -8.04 -9.36
CA GLY A 172 -5.81 -7.52 -8.05
C GLY A 172 -5.24 -6.15 -7.70
N TRP A 173 -4.06 -5.81 -8.24
CA TRP A 173 -3.39 -4.53 -8.05
C TRP A 173 -3.70 -3.49 -9.13
N ALA A 174 -4.42 -3.88 -10.19
CA ALA A 174 -4.74 -2.98 -11.31
C ALA A 174 -5.38 -1.65 -10.87
N PRO A 175 -6.31 -1.59 -9.89
CA PRO A 175 -6.85 -0.31 -9.42
C PRO A 175 -5.78 0.60 -8.80
N VAL A 176 -4.86 0.05 -8.01
CA VAL A 176 -3.77 0.79 -7.36
C VAL A 176 -2.83 1.37 -8.42
N TRP A 177 -2.46 0.58 -9.42
CA TRP A 177 -1.61 1.05 -10.52
C TRP A 177 -2.31 2.05 -11.42
N ALA A 178 -3.61 1.88 -11.70
CA ALA A 178 -4.38 2.86 -12.45
C ALA A 178 -4.35 4.24 -11.77
N VAL A 179 -4.49 4.27 -10.43
CA VAL A 179 -4.33 5.50 -9.64
C VAL A 179 -2.89 6.01 -9.74
N GLY A 180 -1.88 5.15 -9.57
CA GLY A 180 -0.48 5.53 -9.68
C GLY A 180 -0.11 6.16 -11.03
N VAL A 181 -0.53 5.55 -12.13
CA VAL A 181 -0.33 6.05 -13.50
C VAL A 181 -1.05 7.38 -13.69
N THR A 182 -2.31 7.48 -13.24
CA THR A 182 -3.11 8.70 -13.35
C THR A 182 -2.45 9.86 -12.59
N VAL A 183 -1.97 9.61 -11.37
CA VAL A 183 -1.24 10.62 -10.57
C VAL A 183 0.09 11.00 -11.24
N GLY A 184 0.79 10.04 -11.84
CA GLY A 184 1.99 10.31 -12.65
C GLY A 184 1.72 11.22 -13.85
N LEU A 185 0.59 11.03 -14.54
CA LEU A 185 0.16 11.91 -15.64
C LEU A 185 -0.14 13.34 -15.14
N ILE A 186 -0.76 13.46 -13.97
CA ILE A 186 -0.98 14.76 -13.31
C ILE A 186 0.36 15.44 -13.03
N ALA A 187 1.38 14.71 -12.56
CA ALA A 187 2.72 15.26 -12.34
C ALA A 187 3.32 15.89 -13.61
N ILE A 188 3.15 15.23 -14.77
CA ILE A 188 3.60 15.75 -16.07
C ILE A 188 2.87 17.05 -16.42
N ALA A 189 1.55 17.10 -16.22
CA ALA A 189 0.76 18.31 -16.46
C ALA A 189 1.23 19.48 -15.59
N PHE A 190 1.49 19.23 -14.30
CA PHE A 190 2.05 20.24 -13.38
C PHE A 190 3.44 20.72 -13.82
N ARG A 191 4.35 19.82 -14.24
CA ARG A 191 5.66 20.22 -14.77
C ARG A 191 5.54 21.15 -15.99
N ARG A 192 4.63 20.82 -16.91
CA ARG A 192 4.37 21.66 -18.09
C ARG A 192 3.82 23.03 -17.68
N GLY A 193 2.88 23.07 -16.73
CA GLY A 193 2.34 24.32 -16.18
C GLY A 193 3.41 25.21 -15.54
N VAL A 194 4.30 24.62 -14.71
CA VAL A 194 5.41 25.36 -14.08
C VAL A 194 6.37 25.93 -15.12
N ARG A 195 6.65 25.21 -16.21
CA ARG A 195 7.50 25.69 -17.30
C ARG A 195 6.86 26.88 -18.02
N LEU A 196 5.58 26.77 -18.38
CA LEU A 196 4.84 27.85 -19.04
C LEU A 196 4.77 29.13 -18.20
N GLN A 197 4.60 29.00 -16.88
CA GLN A 197 4.61 30.15 -15.98
C GLN A 197 5.96 30.89 -15.99
N ARG A 198 7.07 30.14 -15.92
CA ARG A 198 8.43 30.73 -16.00
C ARG A 198 8.71 31.40 -17.33
N ASP A 199 8.28 30.79 -18.42
CA ASP A 199 8.49 31.34 -19.76
C ASP A 199 7.70 32.65 -19.96
N THR A 200 6.54 32.79 -19.28
CA THR A 200 5.73 34.01 -19.30
C THR A 200 6.33 35.12 -18.42
N ASP A 201 6.79 34.78 -17.22
CA ASP A 201 7.44 35.73 -16.29
C ASP A 201 8.77 36.27 -16.84
N GLY A 202 9.42 35.57 -17.77
CA GLY A 202 10.65 36.00 -18.43
C GLY A 202 10.45 36.94 -19.63
N LEU A 203 9.21 37.17 -20.06
CA LEU A 203 8.86 38.04 -21.20
C LEU A 203 8.38 39.44 -20.77
N VAL A 204 8.32 39.72 -19.46
CA VAL A 204 7.88 40.99 -18.87
C VAL A 204 9.07 41.76 -18.31
#